data_AF-A0A3L7UW09-F1
#
_entry.id   AF-A0A3L7UW09-F1
#
_cell.length_a   1.000
_cell.length_b   1.000
_cell.length_c   1.000
_cell.angle_alpha   90.00
_cell.angle_beta   90.00
_cell.angle_gamma   90.00
#
_symmetry.space_group_name_H-M   'P 1'
#
loop_
_entity.id
_entity.type
_entity.pdbx_description
1 polymer ?
#
loop_
_entity_poly.entity_id
_entity_poly.type
_entity_poly.pdbx_seq_one_letter_code
_entity_poly.pdbx_strand_id
1 'polypeptide(L)'
;MTFDSQEPILSVVLPAFNEAGRVSVTIQDAAATFTAIHGDAWELIVVDDGSTDKTVDVVRSLSAMVPSLQLISHVGNLGKGAAVRTGVLDSGPE
;
A
#
# COMPACT_ATOMS: atom_id res chain seq x y z
N MET A 1 -14.65 23.15 3.36
CA MET A 1 -14.95 22.38 2.14
C MET A 1 -13.70 22.48 1.28
N THR A 2 -12.88 21.44 1.29
CA THR A 2 -11.66 21.37 0.50
C THR A 2 -11.80 20.11 -0.36
N PHE A 3 -12.13 20.30 -1.63
CA PHE A 3 -12.03 19.31 -2.71
C PHE A 3 -10.86 19.86 -3.57
N ASP A 4 -9.84 19.12 -3.98
CA ASP A 4 -9.80 17.77 -4.55
C ASP A 4 -8.53 17.05 -4.08
N SER A 5 -8.64 15.77 -3.74
CA SER A 5 -7.50 14.86 -3.90
C SER A 5 -7.22 14.83 -5.40
N GLN A 6 -6.04 15.28 -5.84
CA GLN A 6 -5.63 14.99 -7.22
C GLN A 6 -5.78 13.47 -7.42
N GLU A 7 -6.47 13.05 -8.48
CA GLU A 7 -6.50 11.63 -8.83
C GLU A 7 -5.06 11.12 -8.87
N PRO A 8 -4.74 9.99 -8.21
CA PRO A 8 -3.38 9.49 -8.15
C PRO A 8 -2.91 9.17 -9.57
N ILE A 9 -1.88 9.90 -10.04
CA ILE A 9 -1.28 9.67 -11.36
C ILE A 9 -0.27 8.51 -11.35
N LEU A 10 -0.01 7.94 -10.17
CA LEU A 10 0.87 6.81 -9.95
C LEU A 10 0.31 5.92 -8.84
N SER A 11 0.15 4.64 -9.16
CA SER A 11 -0.20 3.60 -8.21
C SER A 11 0.98 2.65 -7.96
N VAL A 12 1.38 2.51 -6.71
CA VAL A 12 2.45 1.59 -6.29
C VAL A 12 1.82 0.41 -5.56
N VAL A 13 1.96 -0.79 -6.12
CA VAL A 13 1.43 -2.02 -5.50
C VAL A 13 2.53 -2.75 -4.74
N LEU A 14 2.33 -3.00 -3.45
CA LEU A 14 3.24 -3.75 -2.58
C LEU A 14 2.57 -5.02 -2.05
N PRO A 15 2.81 -6.19 -2.67
CA PRO A 15 2.40 -7.48 -2.10
C PRO A 15 3.19 -7.78 -0.82
N ALA A 16 2.50 -8.23 0.23
CA ALA A 16 3.10 -8.59 1.51
C ALA A 16 2.59 -9.95 2.02
N PHE A 17 3.48 -10.79 2.55
CA PHE A 17 3.14 -12.02 3.24
C PHE A 17 4.19 -12.36 4.29
N ASN A 18 3.82 -12.29 5.58
CA ASN A 18 4.72 -12.52 6.71
C ASN A 18 6.00 -11.65 6.67
N GLU A 19 5.79 -10.35 6.53
CA GLU A 19 6.78 -9.29 6.30
C GLU A 19 6.94 -8.36 7.52
N ALA A 20 6.42 -8.70 8.70
CA ALA A 20 6.30 -7.77 9.83
C ALA A 20 7.60 -7.05 10.22
N GLY A 21 8.76 -7.68 10.01
CA GLY A 21 10.07 -7.10 10.31
C GLY A 21 10.64 -6.16 9.24
N ARG A 22 10.02 -6.06 8.05
CA ARG A 22 10.55 -5.29 6.91
C ARG A 22 9.54 -4.37 6.24
N VAL A 23 8.26 -4.71 6.29
CA VAL A 23 7.20 -3.96 5.61
C VAL A 23 7.17 -2.48 5.99
N SER A 24 7.49 -2.15 7.25
CA SER A 24 7.50 -0.76 7.71
C SER A 24 8.54 0.10 7.02
N VAL A 25 9.76 -0.43 6.83
CA VAL A 25 10.86 0.29 6.18
C VAL A 25 10.51 0.52 4.72
N THR A 26 10.02 -0.51 4.03
CA THR A 26 9.60 -0.39 2.63
C THR A 26 8.50 0.65 2.42
N ILE A 27 7.49 0.69 3.30
CA ILE A 27 6.42 1.70 3.25
C ILE A 27 6.97 3.11 3.48
N GLN A 28 7.84 3.28 4.48
CA GLN A 28 8.42 4.59 4.80
C GLN A 28 9.33 5.11 3.67
N ASP A 29 10.15 4.24 3.08
CA ASP A 29 11.03 4.59 1.97
C ASP A 29 10.23 4.96 0.72
N ALA A 30 9.18 4.19 0.41
CA ALA A 30 8.26 4.52 -0.69
C ALA A 30 7.56 5.86 -0.44
N ALA A 31 7.03 6.06 0.77
CA ALA A 31 6.35 7.30 1.15
C ALA A 31 7.27 8.51 1.01
N ALA A 32 8.49 8.45 1.55
CA ALA A 32 9.46 9.53 1.44
C ALA A 32 9.84 9.81 -0.03
N THR A 33 10.06 8.76 -0.82
CA THR A 33 10.51 8.88 -2.21
C THR A 33 9.41 9.45 -3.12
N PHE A 34 8.23 8.84 -3.12
CA PHE A 34 7.17 9.23 -4.05
C PHE A 34 6.50 10.55 -3.66
N THR A 35 6.37 10.85 -2.36
CA THR A 35 5.87 12.17 -1.94
C THR A 35 6.82 13.29 -2.36
N ALA A 36 8.14 13.06 -2.33
CA ALA A 36 9.11 14.06 -2.79
C ALA A 36 9.03 14.34 -4.31
N ILE A 37 8.59 13.37 -5.11
CA ILE A 37 8.53 13.48 -6.58
C ILE A 37 7.14 13.91 -7.06
N HIS A 38 6.08 13.35 -6.48
CA HIS A 38 4.69 13.47 -6.95
C HIS A 38 3.79 14.29 -6.00
N GLY A 39 4.31 14.75 -4.85
CA GLY A 39 3.49 15.37 -3.82
C GLY A 39 2.43 14.40 -3.32
N ASP A 40 1.16 14.81 -3.34
CA ASP A 40 0.02 13.98 -2.93
C ASP A 40 -0.63 13.21 -4.09
N ALA A 41 -0.12 13.35 -5.32
CA ALA A 41 -0.72 12.74 -6.52
C ALA A 41 -0.25 11.29 -6.77
N TRP A 42 -0.23 10.46 -5.73
CA TRP A 42 0.14 9.04 -5.83
C TRP A 42 -0.49 8.22 -4.71
N GLU A 43 -0.54 6.90 -4.89
CA GLU A 43 -1.01 5.98 -3.87
C GLU A 43 -0.09 4.76 -3.69
N LEU A 44 -0.10 4.19 -2.49
CA LEU A 44 0.57 2.96 -2.12
C LEU A 44 -0.48 1.94 -1.68
N ILE A 45 -0.68 0.91 -2.49
CA ILE A 45 -1.62 -0.17 -2.19
C ILE A 45 -0.81 -1.37 -1.69
N VAL A 46 -0.86 -1.59 -0.38
CA VAL A 46 -0.31 -2.80 0.24
C VAL A 46 -1.35 -3.90 0.17
N VAL A 47 -1.00 -5.03 -0.42
CA VAL A 47 -1.87 -6.20 -0.48
C VAL A 47 -1.29 -7.30 0.40
N ASP A 48 -1.86 -7.46 1.58
CA ASP A 48 -1.55 -8.57 2.48
C ASP A 48 -2.18 -9.87 1.94
N ASP A 49 -1.32 -10.83 1.63
CA ASP A 49 -1.71 -12.12 1.08
C ASP A 49 -1.97 -13.16 2.18
N GLY A 50 -2.79 -12.79 3.16
CA GLY A 50 -3.19 -13.66 4.26
C GLY A 50 -2.05 -13.95 5.25
N SER A 51 -1.35 -12.92 5.69
CA SER A 51 -0.28 -13.07 6.70
C SER A 51 -0.83 -13.61 8.02
N THR A 52 -0.02 -14.39 8.70
CA THR A 52 -0.31 -14.96 10.02
C THR A 52 0.51 -14.32 11.14
N ASP A 53 1.45 -13.45 10.79
CA ASP A 53 2.25 -12.66 11.72
C ASP A 53 1.65 -11.24 11.90
N LYS A 54 2.46 -10.30 12.39
CA LYS A 54 2.03 -8.92 12.65
C LYS A 54 2.04 -8.00 11.41
N THR A 55 2.18 -8.52 10.20
CA THR A 55 2.31 -7.69 8.97
C THR A 55 1.16 -6.70 8.85
N VAL A 56 -0.08 -7.18 8.93
CA VAL A 56 -1.30 -6.34 8.84
C VAL A 56 -1.31 -5.24 9.92
N ASP A 57 -0.97 -5.59 11.16
CA ASP A 57 -0.95 -4.63 12.27
C ASP A 57 0.09 -3.53 12.05
N VAL A 58 1.28 -3.91 11.57
CA VAL A 58 2.36 -2.96 11.23
C VAL A 58 1.89 -2.02 10.13
N VAL A 59 1.30 -2.53 9.04
CA VAL A 59 0.80 -1.68 7.94
C VAL A 59 -0.29 -0.73 8.43
N ARG A 60 -1.28 -1.22 9.18
CA ARG A 60 -2.35 -0.38 9.75
C ARG A 60 -1.82 0.73 10.64
N SER A 61 -0.77 0.47 11.41
CA SER A 61 -0.17 1.49 12.28
C SER A 61 0.46 2.65 11.50
N LEU A 62 0.84 2.41 10.24
CA LEU A 62 1.46 3.41 9.37
C LEU A 62 0.45 4.26 8.59
N SER A 63 -0.80 3.81 8.44
CA SER A 63 -1.85 4.55 7.70
C SER A 63 -2.13 5.95 8.27
N ALA A 64 -1.86 6.18 9.55
CA ALA A 64 -1.99 7.51 10.16
C ALA A 64 -0.86 8.48 9.76
N MET A 65 0.29 7.97 9.33
CA MET A 65 1.48 8.76 8.95
C MET A 65 1.68 8.86 7.45
N VAL A 66 1.09 7.95 6.67
CA VAL A 66 1.20 7.90 5.21
C VAL A 66 -0.21 8.03 4.62
N PRO A 67 -0.68 9.26 4.30
CA PRO A 67 -2.03 9.48 3.80
C PRO A 67 -2.34 8.75 2.48
N SER A 68 -1.31 8.48 1.67
CA SER A 68 -1.39 7.74 0.41
C SER A 68 -1.43 6.20 0.58
N LEU A 69 -1.34 5.68 1.81
CA LEU A 69 -1.28 4.24 2.08
C LEU A 69 -2.68 3.63 2.20
N GLN A 70 -2.93 2.63 1.37
CA GLN A 70 -4.08 1.74 1.44
C GLN A 70 -3.64 0.30 1.78
N LEU A 71 -4.51 -0.44 2.47
CA LEU A 71 -4.28 -1.84 2.81
C LEU A 71 -5.48 -2.70 2.38
N ILE A 72 -5.19 -3.71 1.57
CA ILE A 72 -6.12 -4.79 1.20
C ILE A 72 -5.61 -6.08 1.83
N SER A 73 -6.49 -6.90 2.37
CA SER A 73 -6.11 -8.19 2.99
C SER A 73 -6.90 -9.35 2.42
N HIS A 74 -6.20 -10.37 1.95
CA HIS A 74 -6.79 -11.66 1.58
C HIS A 74 -7.12 -12.49 2.84
N VAL A 75 -8.16 -13.32 2.75
CA VAL A 75 -8.55 -14.25 3.83
C VAL A 75 -7.52 -15.37 4.04
N GLY A 76 -6.67 -15.63 3.04
CA GLY A 76 -5.56 -16.59 3.11
C GLY A 76 -4.56 -16.34 2.00
N ASN A 77 -3.46 -17.08 1.99
CA ASN A 77 -2.40 -16.95 1.00
C ASN A 77 -2.86 -17.47 -0.38
N LEU A 78 -3.06 -16.55 -1.31
CA LEU A 78 -3.45 -16.80 -2.71
C LEU A 78 -2.24 -16.74 -3.66
N GLY A 79 -1.06 -16.43 -3.13
CA GLY A 79 0.18 -16.26 -3.85
C GLY A 79 0.41 -14.83 -4.31
N LYS A 80 1.69 -14.46 -4.43
CA LYS A 80 2.14 -13.12 -4.86
C LYS A 80 1.44 -12.59 -6.12
N GLY A 81 1.21 -13.45 -7.12
CA GLY A 81 0.56 -13.05 -8.37
C GLY A 81 -0.89 -12.61 -8.15
N ALA A 82 -1.63 -13.28 -7.26
CA ALA A 82 -2.97 -12.86 -6.87
C ALA A 82 -2.92 -11.52 -6.12
N ALA A 83 -1.98 -11.34 -5.20
CA ALA A 83 -1.82 -10.08 -4.48
C ALA A 83 -1.48 -8.89 -5.41
N VAL A 84 -0.57 -9.08 -6.37
CA VAL A 84 -0.30 -8.06 -7.41
C VAL A 84 -1.56 -7.76 -8.22
N ARG A 85 -2.27 -8.81 -8.68
CA ARG A 85 -3.49 -8.64 -9.47
C ARG A 85 -4.56 -7.88 -8.69
N THR A 86 -4.74 -8.18 -7.40
CA THR A 86 -5.68 -7.46 -6.54
C THR A 86 -5.32 -5.98 -6.47
N GLY A 87 -4.05 -5.64 -6.22
CA GLY A 87 -3.63 -4.23 -6.15
C GLY A 87 -3.78 -3.48 -7.47
N VAL A 88 -3.46 -4.12 -8.61
CA VAL A 88 -3.64 -3.51 -9.95
C VAL A 88 -5.12 -3.33 -10.32
N LEU A 89 -6.02 -4.15 -9.78
CA LEU A 89 -7.46 -3.98 -10.01
C LEU A 89 -8.09 -2.92 -9.12
N ASP A 90 -7.45 -2.61 -7.98
CA ASP A 90 -7.91 -1.61 -7.03
C ASP A 90 -7.29 -0.22 -7.29
N SER A 91 -6.18 -0.16 -8.03
CA SER A 91 -5.52 1.10 -8.37
C SER A 91 -6.42 2.08 -9.11
N GLY A 92 -6.26 3.36 -8.80
CA GLY A 92 -6.94 4.46 -9.48
C GLY A 92 -6.66 4.52 -10.98
N PRO A 93 -7.50 5.25 -11.74
CA PRO A 93 -7.32 5.43 -13.18
C PRO A 93 -5.99 6.15 -13.50
N GLU A 94 -5.31 5.72 -14.57
CA GLU A 94 -4.23 6.51 -15.21
C GLU A 94 -4.76 7.69 -16.01
#